data_AF-A0A139M8P4-F1
#
_entry.id   AF-A0A139M8P4-F1
#
_cell.length_a   1.000
_cell.length_b   1.000
_cell.length_c   1.000
_cell.angle_alpha   90.00
_cell.angle_beta   90.00
_cell.angle_gamma   90.00
#
_symmetry.space_group_name_H-M   'P 1'
#
loop_
_entity.id
_entity.type
_entity.pdbx_description
1 polymer ?
#
loop_
_entity_poly.entity_id
_entity_poly.type
_entity_poly.pdbx_seq_one_letter_code
_entity_poly.pdbx_strand_id
1 'polypeptide(L)' 'MVKKAYSLETKLACIEMKKVGKSNKVIMEILEIKNDSQIYT' A
#
# COMPACT_ATOMS: atom_id res chain seq x y z
N MET A 1 -4.30 -8.63 17.56
CA MET A 1 -4.24 -7.50 16.60
C MET A 1 -5.28 -7.73 15.52
N VAL A 2 -6.42 -7.03 15.59
CA VAL A 2 -7.38 -7.00 14.48
C VAL A 2 -6.65 -6.32 13.32
N LYS A 3 -6.36 -7.05 12.24
CA LYS A 3 -5.84 -6.44 11.02
C LYS A 3 -6.92 -5.48 10.54
N LYS A 4 -6.67 -4.17 10.66
CA LYS A 4 -7.54 -3.16 10.03
C LYS A 4 -7.58 -3.54 8.55
N ALA A 5 -8.74 -3.94 8.05
CA ALA A 5 -8.89 -4.26 6.64
C ALA A 5 -8.62 -2.95 5.87
N TYR A 6 -7.50 -2.89 5.17
CA TYR A 6 -7.24 -1.78 4.26
C TYR A 6 -8.26 -1.84 3.14
N SER A 7 -8.82 -0.69 2.78
CA SER A 7 -9.82 -0.57 1.71
C SER A 7 -9.25 -1.15 0.40
N LEU A 8 -10.12 -1.75 -0.40
CA LEU A 8 -9.77 -2.26 -1.73
C LEU A 8 -9.15 -1.15 -2.61
N GLU A 9 -9.58 0.09 -2.39
CA GLU A 9 -9.06 1.31 -3.04
C GLU A 9 -7.57 1.52 -2.75
N THR A 10 -7.14 1.35 -1.49
CA THR A 10 -5.73 1.51 -1.11
C THR A 10 -4.85 0.44 -1.77
N LYS A 11 -5.37 -0.79 -1.91
CA LYS A 11 -4.66 -1.87 -2.60
C LYS A 11 -4.50 -1.59 -4.09
N LEU A 12 -5.56 -1.09 -4.73
CA LEU A 12 -5.51 -0.68 -6.14
C LEU A 12 -4.50 0.44 -6.36
N ALA A 13 -4.50 1.47 -5.49
CA ALA A 13 -3.53 2.55 -5.55
C ALA A 13 -2.07 2.04 -5.39
N CYS A 14 -1.80 1.11 -4.47
CA CYS A 14 -0.49 0.47 -4.34
C CYS A 14 -0.05 -0.23 -5.64
N ILE A 15 -0.96 -0.95 -6.29
CA ILE A 15 -0.67 -1.67 -7.54
C ILE A 15 -0.37 -0.69 -8.68
N GLU A 16 -1.18 0.35 -8.83
CA GLU A 16 -0.96 1.40 -9.84
C GLU A 16 0.38 2.08 -9.63
N MET A 17 0.70 2.50 -8.40
CA MET A 17 1.98 3.14 -8.07
C MET A 17 3.17 2.22 -8.35
N LYS A 18 3.07 0.93 -8.05
CA LYS A 18 4.10 -0.08 -8.39
C LYS A 18 4.29 -0.20 -9.90
N LYS A 19 3.21 -0.19 -10.69
CA LYS A 19 3.30 -0.23 -12.16
C LYS A 19 4.04 0.98 -12.73
N VAL A 20 3.93 2.14 -12.10
CA VAL A 20 4.69 3.35 -12.48
C VAL A 20 6.13 3.34 -11.95
N GLY A 21 6.59 2.25 -11.34
CA GLY A 21 7.96 2.10 -10.84
C GLY A 21 8.22 2.78 -9.49
N LYS A 22 7.19 3.18 -8.74
CA LYS A 22 7.40 3.71 -7.38
C LYS A 22 7.87 2.60 -6.44
N SER A 23 8.85 2.93 -5.60
CA SER A 23 9.31 2.04 -4.54
C SER A 23 8.26 1.93 -3.44
N ASN A 24 8.27 0.80 -2.72
CA ASN A 24 7.34 0.57 -1.62
C ASN A 24 7.43 1.64 -0.53
N LYS A 25 8.62 2.19 -0.27
CA LYS A 25 8.81 3.26 0.72
C LYS A 25 8.01 4.51 0.36
N VAL A 26 8.04 4.91 -0.91
CA VAL A 26 7.27 6.07 -1.41
C VAL A 26 5.77 5.78 -1.36
N ILE A 27 5.35 4.56 -1.68
CA ILE A 27 3.95 4.15 -1.61
C ILE A 27 3.45 4.19 -0.17
N MET A 28 4.26 3.73 0.79
CA MET A 28 3.90 3.76 2.21
C MET A 28 3.76 5.18 2.76
N GLU A 29 4.64 6.08 2.34
CA GLU A 29 4.61 7.48 2.74
C GLU A 29 3.38 8.20 2.19
N ILE A 30 3.01 7.95 0.92
CA ILE A 30 1.85 8.58 0.28
C ILE A 30 0.52 8.06 0.84
N LEU A 31 0.43 6.76 1.10
CA LEU A 31 -0.80 6.09 1.54
C LEU A 31 -0.87 5.92 3.06
N GLU A 32 0.06 6.52 3.80
CA GLU A 32 0.21 6.40 5.26
C GLU A 32 0.16 4.94 5.76
N ILE A 33 0.70 4.02 4.96
CA ILE A 33 0.76 2.60 5.26
C ILE A 33 1.89 2.37 6.27
N LYS A 34 1.53 1.81 7.42
CA LYS A 34 2.49 1.55 8.51
C LYS A 34 3.24 0.23 8.37
N ASN A 35 2.74 -0.69 7.56
CA ASN A 35 3.37 -2.00 7.36
C ASN A 35 3.50 -2.33 5.88
N ASP A 36 4.70 -2.72 5.48
CA ASP A 36 5.04 -3.18 4.13
C ASP A 36 4.16 -4.35 3.65
N SER A 37 3.80 -5.27 4.55
CA SER A 37 2.91 -6.40 4.28
C SER A 37 1.55 -5.98 3.71
N GLN A 38 1.10 -4.75 3.96
CA GLN A 38 -0.16 -4.21 3.43
C GLN A 38 -0.07 -3.79 1.97
N ILE A 39 1.14 -3.61 1.43
CA ILE A 39 1.36 -3.39 -0.01
C ILE A 39 1.25 -4.69 -0.81
N TYR A 40 1.50 -5.82 -0.16
CA TYR A 40 1.53 -7.15 -0.79
C TYR A 40 0.27 -7.99 -0.54
N THR A 41 -0.62 -7.55 0.36
CA THR A 41 -1.87 -8.25 0.73
C THR A 41 -3.06 -7.64 0.05
#